data_AF-A0A843EN10-F1
#
_entry.id   AF-A0A843EN10-F1
#
_cell.length_a   1.000
_cell.length_b   1.000
_cell.length_c   1.000
_cell.angle_alpha   90.00
_cell.angle_beta   90.00
_cell.angle_gamma   90.00
#
_symmetry.space_group_name_H-M   'P 1'
#
loop_
_entity.id
_entity.type
_entity.pdbx_description
1 polymer ?
#
loop_
_entity_poly.entity_id
_entity_poly.type
_entity_poly.pdbx_seq_one_letter_code
_entity_poly.pdbx_strand_id
1 'polypeptide(L)'
;NYNHDDIEVVTLSSVARVKNMDISALGTLTVFIKKFIDEHEKPIIMIENVTDLIDSNGLNHSLVFLHQLIKVRSGKAATFVISVDPSILTTKDRNILLGDMSEYSN
;
A
#
# COMPACT_ATOMS: atom_id res chain seq x y z
N ASN A 1 -5.92 -22.18 -12.35
CA ASN A 1 -4.79 -22.59 -11.50
C ASN A 1 -3.96 -21.37 -11.21
N TYR A 2 -4.10 -20.80 -10.01
CA TYR A 2 -3.10 -19.86 -9.50
C TYR A 2 -2.03 -20.72 -8.82
N ASN A 3 -0.82 -20.74 -9.37
CA ASN A 3 0.30 -21.39 -8.68
C ASN A 3 0.74 -20.47 -7.53
N HIS A 4 1.20 -21.05 -6.42
CA HIS A 4 1.74 -20.29 -5.29
C HIS A 4 2.99 -19.45 -5.67
N ASP A 5 3.59 -19.71 -6.84
CA ASP A 5 4.73 -18.97 -7.38
C ASP A 5 4.38 -17.58 -7.93
N ASP A 6 3.09 -17.25 -8.07
CA ASP A 6 2.63 -15.94 -8.61
C ASP A 6 2.39 -14.88 -7.51
N ILE A 7 2.66 -15.20 -6.23
CA ILE A 7 2.40 -14.33 -5.08
C ILE A 7 3.73 -13.90 -4.44
N GLU A 8 4.03 -12.61 -4.52
CA GLU A 8 5.15 -12.01 -3.79
C GLU A 8 4.65 -11.41 -2.47
N VAL A 9 5.13 -11.93 -1.34
CA VAL A 9 4.79 -11.45 0.00
C VAL A 9 5.96 -10.66 0.56
N VAL A 10 5.72 -9.39 0.90
CA VAL A 10 6.68 -8.54 1.59
C VAL A 10 6.18 -8.19 2.98
N THR A 11 6.98 -8.49 3.99
CA THR A 11 6.70 -8.12 5.38
C THR A 11 7.38 -6.80 5.72
N LEU A 12 6.60 -5.86 6.25
CA LEU A 12 7.11 -4.59 6.77
C LEU A 12 7.39 -4.73 8.27
N SER A 13 8.50 -4.18 8.75
CA SER A 13 8.83 -4.17 10.17
C SER A 13 9.72 -2.98 10.52
N SER A 14 9.53 -2.43 11.71
CA SER A 14 10.45 -1.45 12.31
C SER A 14 11.74 -2.09 12.84
N VAL A 15 11.80 -3.42 12.93
CA VAL A 15 12.97 -4.17 13.38
C VAL A 15 13.64 -4.81 12.16
N ALA A 16 14.87 -4.39 11.88
CA ALA A 16 15.66 -4.96 10.79
C ALA A 16 15.86 -6.47 10.99
N ARG A 17 15.19 -7.27 10.16
CA ARG A 17 15.41 -8.71 10.01
C ARG A 17 15.71 -9.00 8.55
N VAL A 18 16.44 -10.10 8.30
CA VAL A 18 17.02 -10.47 6.98
C VAL A 18 15.98 -10.55 5.84
N LYS A 19 14.68 -10.61 6.12
CA LYS A 19 13.60 -10.72 5.13
C LYS A 19 12.52 -9.63 5.21
N ASN A 20 12.73 -8.57 6.00
CA ASN A 20 11.73 -7.53 6.19
C ASN A 20 12.19 -6.22 5.54
N MET A 21 11.26 -5.48 4.96
CA MET A 21 11.49 -4.09 4.57
C MET A 21 11.19 -3.18 5.77
N ASP A 22 11.99 -2.13 5.91
CA ASP A 22 11.75 -1.11 6.94
C ASP A 22 10.42 -0.39 6.69
N ILE A 23 9.51 -0.47 7.66
CA ILE A 23 8.17 0.16 7.58
C ILE A 23 8.24 1.69 7.48
N SER A 24 9.35 2.30 7.91
CA SER A 24 9.59 3.73 7.80
C SER A 24 10.19 4.16 6.46
N ALA A 25 10.69 3.21 5.66
CA ALA A 25 11.34 3.48 4.39
C ALA A 25 10.33 3.59 3.23
N LEU A 26 9.37 4.52 3.35
CA LEU A 26 8.28 4.74 2.37
C LEU A 26 8.79 4.93 0.93
N GLY A 27 9.96 5.57 0.75
CA GLY A 27 10.58 5.73 -0.57
C GLY A 27 11.02 4.39 -1.17
N THR A 28 11.66 3.53 -0.39
CA THR A 28 12.08 2.18 -0.82
C THR A 28 10.86 1.32 -1.14
N LEU A 29 9.82 1.39 -0.30
CA LEU A 29 8.56 0.69 -0.53
C LEU A 29 7.88 1.16 -1.83
N THR A 30 7.92 2.45 -2.13
CA THR A 30 7.41 3.01 -3.39
C THR A 30 8.14 2.44 -4.60
N VAL A 31 9.47 2.38 -4.57
CA VAL A 31 10.27 1.84 -5.68
C VAL A 31 9.98 0.35 -5.87
N PHE A 32 9.90 -0.40 -4.77
CA PHE A 32 9.57 -1.82 -4.80
C PHE A 32 8.21 -2.08 -5.45
N ILE A 33 7.14 -1.42 -4.99
CA ILE A 33 5.78 -1.58 -5.54
C ILE A 33 5.73 -1.19 -7.02
N LYS A 34 6.41 -0.11 -7.40
CA LYS A 34 6.48 0.31 -8.82
C LYS A 34 7.14 -0.75 -9.70
N LYS A 35 8.26 -1.31 -9.24
CA LYS A 35 8.95 -2.37 -9.97
C LYS A 35 8.05 -3.59 -10.15
N PHE A 36 7.35 -4.01 -9.09
CA PHE A 36 6.36 -5.08 -9.18
C PHE A 36 5.26 -4.76 -10.21
N ILE A 37 4.72 -3.54 -10.21
CA ILE A 37 3.70 -3.14 -11.19
C ILE A 37 4.22 -3.22 -12.62
N ASP A 38 5.46 -2.80 -12.85
CA ASP A 38 6.07 -2.80 -14.18
C ASP A 38 6.38 -4.21 -14.69
N GLU A 39 6.70 -5.16 -13.80
CA GLU A 39 7.07 -6.53 -14.14
C GLU A 39 5.86 -7.44 -14.42
N HIS A 40 4.68 -7.09 -13.91
CA HIS A 40 3.46 -7.89 -14.06
C HIS A 40 2.42 -7.22 -15.00
N GLU A 41 1.55 -8.01 -15.64
CA GLU A 41 0.55 -7.47 -16.59
C GLU A 41 -0.66 -6.85 -15.89
N LYS A 42 -1.12 -7.50 -14.80
CA LYS A 42 -2.31 -7.12 -14.02
C LYS A 42 -2.04 -7.32 -12.52
N PRO A 43 -1.11 -6.53 -11.94
CA PRO A 43 -0.72 -6.68 -10.54
C PRO A 43 -1.88 -6.34 -9.60
N ILE A 44 -2.02 -7.15 -8.54
CA ILE A 44 -2.86 -6.85 -7.38
C ILE A 44 -1.93 -6.57 -6.21
N ILE A 45 -2.08 -5.38 -5.60
CA ILE A 45 -1.29 -4.93 -4.48
C ILE A 45 -2.20 -4.87 -3.26
N MET A 46 -1.89 -5.69 -2.25
CA MET A 46 -2.60 -5.69 -0.98
C MET A 46 -1.73 -5.05 0.09
N ILE A 47 -2.24 -3.98 0.70
CA ILE A 47 -1.61 -3.34 1.86
C ILE A 47 -2.51 -3.64 3.07
N GLU A 48 -2.08 -4.62 3.85
CA GLU A 48 -2.76 -5.00 5.08
C GLU A 48 -2.34 -4.10 6.24
N ASN A 49 -3.30 -3.79 7.11
CA ASN A 49 -3.10 -3.02 8.34
C ASN A 49 -2.31 -1.70 8.17
N VAL A 50 -2.87 -0.75 7.41
CA VAL A 50 -2.29 0.60 7.24
C VAL A 50 -2.08 1.33 8.57
N THR A 51 -2.76 0.92 9.64
CA THR A 51 -2.54 1.46 10.99
C THR A 51 -1.07 1.38 11.41
N ASP A 52 -0.37 0.26 11.16
CA ASP A 52 1.05 0.12 11.52
C ASP A 52 1.96 1.08 10.73
N LEU A 53 1.59 1.35 9.47
CA LEU A 53 2.27 2.31 8.61
C LEU A 53 2.07 3.73 9.15
N ILE A 54 0.85 4.07 9.55
CA ILE A 54 0.46 5.35 10.15
C ILE A 54 1.17 5.56 11.48
N ASP A 55 1.22 4.56 12.34
CA ASP A 55 1.88 4.64 13.65
C ASP A 55 3.39 4.86 13.49
N SER A 56 3.99 4.28 12.45
CA SER A 56 5.44 4.40 12.21
C SER A 56 5.85 5.69 11.50
N ASN A 57 4.98 6.28 10.65
CA ASN A 57 5.35 7.39 9.77
C ASN A 57 4.55 8.68 10.01
N GLY A 58 3.47 8.60 10.80
CA GLY A 58 2.45 9.61 10.94
C GLY A 58 1.37 9.52 9.85
N LEU A 59 0.16 9.95 10.20
CA LEU A 59 -1.03 9.89 9.35
C LEU A 59 -0.81 10.58 8.00
N ASN A 60 -0.37 11.85 8.01
CA ASN A 60 -0.22 12.63 6.79
C ASN A 60 0.79 12.00 5.81
N HIS A 61 1.95 11.58 6.28
CA HIS A 61 2.96 10.97 5.41
C HIS A 61 2.47 9.66 4.80
N SER A 62 1.78 8.84 5.60
CA SER A 62 1.23 7.56 5.14
C SER A 62 0.14 7.75 4.09
N LEU A 63 -0.77 8.71 4.29
CA LEU A 63 -1.82 9.03 3.31
C LEU A 63 -1.24 9.62 2.03
N VAL A 64 -0.23 10.49 2.12
CA VAL A 64 0.46 11.03 0.94
C VAL A 64 1.15 9.91 0.17
N PHE A 65 1.80 8.98 0.86
CA PHE A 65 2.42 7.80 0.25
C PHE A 65 1.38 6.95 -0.50
N LEU A 66 0.26 6.60 0.13
CA LEU A 66 -0.82 5.84 -0.52
C LEU A 66 -1.38 6.59 -1.73
N HIS A 67 -1.63 7.89 -1.58
CA HIS A 67 -2.14 8.72 -2.66
C HIS A 67 -1.18 8.75 -3.86
N GLN A 68 0.12 8.89 -3.60
CA GLN A 68 1.14 8.86 -4.65
C GLN A 68 1.20 7.50 -5.34
N LEU A 69 1.10 6.39 -4.60
CA LEU A 69 1.05 5.06 -5.19
C LEU A 69 -0.14 4.87 -6.12
N ILE A 70 -1.33 5.27 -5.70
CA ILE A 70 -2.56 5.11 -6.47
C ILE A 70 -2.56 6.03 -7.70
N LYS A 71 -2.09 7.26 -7.56
CA LYS A 71 -2.02 8.23 -8.67
C LYS A 71 -0.89 8.01 -9.64
N VAL A 72 0.08 7.15 -9.33
CA VAL A 72 1.13 6.81 -10.28
C VAL A 72 0.47 6.18 -11.50
N ARG A 73 0.42 6.97 -12.58
CA ARG A 73 0.08 6.49 -13.91
C ARG A 73 1.24 5.67 -14.43
N SER A 74 1.35 4.42 -13.99
CA SER A 74 2.02 3.42 -14.81
C SER A 74 1.17 3.25 -16.08
N GLY A 75 1.78 3.00 -17.23
CA GLY A 75 1.02 2.71 -18.46
C GLY A 75 0.19 1.43 -18.39
N LYS A 76 0.15 0.76 -17.23
CA LYS A 76 -0.51 -0.50 -16.93
C LYS A 76 -1.58 -0.32 -15.86
N ALA A 77 -2.64 -1.12 -15.94
CA ALA A 77 -3.68 -1.17 -14.93
C ALA A 77 -3.20 -2.00 -13.73
N ALA A 78 -3.27 -1.42 -12.53
CA ALA A 78 -2.98 -2.09 -11.26
C ALA A 78 -4.20 -1.98 -10.33
N THR A 79 -4.42 -3.01 -9.51
CA THR A 79 -5.49 -2.99 -8.49
C THR A 79 -4.87 -2.87 -7.11
N PHE A 80 -5.35 -1.91 -6.31
CA PHE A 80 -4.93 -1.73 -4.93
C PHE A 80 -6.07 -2.12 -3.98
N VAL A 81 -5.73 -2.94 -2.98
CA VAL A 81 -6.62 -3.28 -1.87
C VAL A 81 -5.93 -2.82 -0.59
N ILE A 82 -6.61 -1.96 0.17
CA ILE A 82 -6.04 -1.33 1.36
C ILE A 82 -6.97 -1.61 2.53
N SER A 83 -6.41 -2.17 3.61
CA SER A 83 -7.12 -2.36 4.87
C SER A 83 -6.65 -1.30 5.87
N VAL A 84 -7.60 -0.59 6.48
CA VAL A 84 -7.33 0.45 7.47
C VAL A 84 -8.39 0.42 8.57
N ASP A 85 -7.99 0.70 9.80
CA ASP A 85 -8.95 0.91 10.87
C ASP A 85 -9.77 2.18 10.58
N PRO A 86 -11.11 2.09 10.45
CA PRO A 86 -11.96 3.24 10.21
C PRO A 86 -11.87 4.35 11.28
N SER A 87 -11.52 4.01 12.52
CA SER A 87 -11.57 4.91 13.68
C SER A 87 -10.40 5.90 13.74
N ILE A 88 -9.28 5.59 13.08
CA ILE A 88 -8.08 6.43 13.05
C ILE A 88 -8.12 7.51 11.96
N LEU A 89 -9.10 7.44 11.05
CA LEU A 89 -9.27 8.38 9.95
C LEU A 89 -10.39 9.37 10.24
N THR A 90 -10.14 10.67 10.08
CA THR A 90 -11.22 11.65 10.05
C THR A 90 -12.03 11.51 8.76
N THR A 91 -13.23 12.10 8.73
CA THR A 91 -14.04 12.17 7.49
C THR A 91 -13.26 12.81 6.34
N LYS A 92 -12.42 13.80 6.64
CA LYS A 92 -11.57 14.46 5.64
C LYS A 92 -10.53 13.50 5.07
N ASP A 93 -9.87 12.72 5.93
CA ASP A 93 -8.81 11.78 5.53
C ASP A 93 -9.39 10.64 4.68
N ARG A 94 -10.58 10.15 5.03
CA ARG A 94 -11.31 9.18 4.21
C ARG A 94 -11.65 9.71 2.83
N ASN A 95 -12.14 10.95 2.76
CA ASN A 95 -12.49 11.58 1.49
C ASN A 95 -11.28 11.72 0.54
N ILE A 96 -10.07 11.81 1.08
CA ILE A 96 -8.84 11.81 0.27
C ILE A 96 -8.64 10.44 -0.41
N LEU A 97 -8.82 9.34 0.33
CA LEU A 97 -8.70 7.99 -0.21
C LEU A 97 -9.82 7.68 -1.21
N LEU A 98 -11.06 8.03 -0.85
CA LEU A 98 -12.26 7.83 -1.67
C LEU A 98 -12.28 8.64 -2.98
N GLY A 99 -11.40 9.63 -3.12
CA GLY A 99 -11.26 10.36 -4.39
C GLY A 99 -10.80 9.48 -5.56
N ASP A 100 -9.96 8.47 -5.26
CA ASP A 100 -9.41 7.55 -6.26
C ASP A 100 -9.81 6.08 -5.99
N MET A 101 -10.54 5.80 -4.90
CA MET A 101 -10.89 4.45 -4.43
C MET A 101 -12.37 4.32 -4.09
N SER A 102 -12.86 3.08 -4.01
CA SER A 102 -14.18 2.76 -3.46
C SER A 102 -14.02 2.03 -2.13
N GLU A 103 -14.80 2.44 -1.12
CA GLU A 103 -14.85 1.77 0.18
C GLU A 103 -15.79 0.56 0.12
N TYR A 104 -15.36 -0.52 0.76
CA TYR A 104 -16.14 -1.73 0.96
C TYR A 104 -16.20 -2.00 2.46
N SER A 105 -17.36 -1.80 3.05
CA SER A 105 -17.65 -2.14 4.45
C SER A 105 -18.59 -3.35 4.47
N ASN A 106 -18.21 -4.40 5.21
CA ASN A 106 -19.11 -5.52 5.54
C ASN A 106 -20.11 -5.12 6.63
#